data_AF-A0A0J6GLS6-F1
#
_entry.id   AF-A0A0J6GLS6-F1
#
_cell.length_a   1.000
_cell.length_b   1.000
_cell.length_c   1.000
_cell.angle_alpha   90.00
_cell.angle_beta   90.00
_cell.angle_gamma   90.00
#
_symmetry.space_group_name_H-M   'P 1'
#
loop_
_entity.id
_entity.type
_entity.pdbx_description
1 polymer ?
#
loop_
_entity_poly.entity_id
_entity_poly.type
_entity_poly.pdbx_seq_one_letter_code
_entity_poly.pdbx_strand_id
1 'polypeptide(L)'
;MKFKLPLFALLCALPIGGALSLWLNGVTRVPLLAYGIASGVAFGLYWYDKHQASTGQWRTPEKVLHAVELLGGWPGALVAQQLLRHKTRKVSYQVMFWLIVTVHLVVWIDVLFLKTAFSGL
;
A
#
# COMPACT_ATOMS: atom_id res chain seq x y z
N MET A 1 12.14 13.36 11.75
CA MET A 1 11.28 12.74 10.70
C MET A 1 12.06 12.22 9.48
N LYS A 2 13.26 12.75 9.15
CA LYS A 2 14.03 12.37 7.95
C LYS A 2 14.50 10.90 7.89
N PHE A 3 14.70 10.23 9.03
CA PHE A 3 15.15 8.83 9.08
C PHE A 3 14.09 7.78 8.71
N LYS A 4 12.79 8.10 8.77
CA LYS A 4 11.74 7.13 8.43
C LYS A 4 11.43 7.09 6.93
N LEU A 5 11.74 8.18 6.22
CA LEU A 5 11.53 8.30 4.78
C LEU A 5 12.30 7.26 3.94
N PRO A 6 13.60 6.96 4.19
CA PRO A 6 14.30 5.92 3.43
C PRO A 6 13.71 4.53 3.67
N LEU A 7 13.23 4.24 4.89
CA LEU A 7 12.54 2.98 5.17
C LEU A 7 11.25 2.86 4.35
N PHE A 8 10.44 3.92 4.28
CA PHE A 8 9.21 3.90 3.47
C PHE A 8 9.50 3.79 1.98
N ALA A 9 10.53 4.47 1.49
CA ALA A 9 10.98 4.32 0.12
C ALA A 9 11.42 2.87 -0.19
N LEU A 10 12.16 2.24 0.72
CA LEU A 10 12.58 0.84 0.60
C LEU A 10 11.38 -0.12 0.57
N LEU A 11 10.40 0.10 1.46
CA LEU A 11 9.18 -0.71 1.50
C LEU A 11 8.40 -0.63 0.19
N CYS A 12 8.27 0.57 -0.39
CA CYS A 12 7.60 0.76 -1.69
C CYS A 12 8.45 0.27 -2.88
N ALA A 13 9.77 0.26 -2.77
CA ALA A 13 10.66 -0.20 -3.83
C ALA A 13 10.51 -1.70 -4.12
N LEU A 14 10.15 -2.50 -3.11
CA LEU A 14 9.94 -3.95 -3.24
C LEU A 14 8.78 -4.32 -4.20
N PRO A 15 7.53 -3.85 -3.98
CA PRO A 15 6.43 -4.11 -4.90
C PRO A 15 6.61 -3.44 -6.27
N ILE A 16 7.19 -2.24 -6.31
CA ILE A 16 7.46 -1.54 -7.59
C ILE A 16 8.53 -2.29 -8.40
N GLY A 17 9.62 -2.71 -7.76
CA GLY A 17 10.70 -3.46 -8.37
C GLY A 17 10.26 -4.84 -8.85
N GLY A 18 9.46 -5.54 -8.03
CA GLY A 18 8.83 -6.80 -8.43
C GLY A 18 7.90 -6.65 -9.62
N ALA A 19 6.97 -5.69 -9.58
CA ALA A 19 6.03 -5.44 -10.68
C ALA A 19 6.74 -5.02 -11.96
N LEU A 20 7.79 -4.19 -11.84
CA LEU A 20 8.64 -3.78 -12.95
C LEU A 20 9.41 -4.96 -13.53
N SER A 21 9.97 -5.84 -12.69
CA SER A 21 10.67 -7.04 -13.15
C SER A 21 9.74 -7.96 -13.95
N LEU A 22 8.51 -8.20 -13.49
CA LEU A 22 7.52 -9.00 -14.22
C LEU A 22 7.15 -8.38 -15.56
N TRP A 23 7.05 -7.05 -15.63
CA TRP A 23 6.80 -6.34 -16.89
C TRP A 23 7.98 -6.44 -17.86
N LEU A 24 9.20 -6.20 -17.39
CA LEU A 24 10.42 -6.26 -18.21
C LEU A 24 10.71 -7.68 -18.73
N ASN A 25 10.33 -8.71 -17.97
CA ASN A 25 10.41 -10.11 -18.39
C ASN A 25 9.21 -10.56 -19.25
N GLY A 26 8.28 -9.66 -19.59
CA GLY A 26 7.14 -9.95 -20.47
C GLY A 26 6.04 -10.82 -19.86
N VAL A 27 6.08 -11.09 -18.55
CA VAL A 27 5.14 -12.00 -17.88
C VAL A 27 3.75 -11.38 -17.75
N THR A 28 3.65 -10.22 -17.09
CA THR A 28 2.37 -9.53 -16.90
C THR A 28 2.55 -8.08 -16.45
N ARG A 29 1.59 -7.22 -16.81
CA ARG A 29 1.53 -5.80 -16.40
C ARG A 29 0.51 -5.54 -15.29
N VAL A 30 -0.31 -6.54 -14.97
CA VAL A 30 -1.46 -6.40 -14.06
C VAL A 30 -1.05 -5.89 -12.68
N PRO A 31 0.01 -6.41 -12.02
CA PRO A 31 0.40 -5.92 -10.70
C PRO A 31 0.80 -4.45 -10.70
N LEU A 32 1.51 -4.00 -11.74
CA LEU A 32 1.96 -2.61 -11.87
C LEU A 32 0.77 -1.65 -11.95
N LEU A 33 -0.20 -1.96 -12.80
CA LEU A 33 -1.40 -1.15 -12.97
C LEU A 33 -2.30 -1.20 -11.73
N ALA A 34 -2.47 -2.39 -11.13
CA ALA A 34 -3.26 -2.56 -9.92
C ALA A 34 -2.71 -1.71 -8.76
N TYR A 35 -1.39 -1.76 -8.52
CA TYR A 35 -0.74 -0.95 -7.49
C TYR A 35 -0.87 0.55 -7.77
N GLY A 36 -0.70 0.97 -9.02
CA GLY A 36 -0.84 2.38 -9.41
C GLY A 36 -2.25 2.93 -9.13
N ILE A 37 -3.28 2.21 -9.62
CA ILE A 37 -4.68 2.61 -9.45
C ILE A 37 -5.08 2.53 -7.97
N ALA A 38 -4.81 1.41 -7.29
CA ALA A 38 -5.18 1.22 -5.90
C ALA A 38 -4.49 2.25 -4.98
N SER A 39 -3.24 2.62 -5.28
CA SER A 39 -2.54 3.68 -4.53
C SER A 39 -3.20 5.05 -4.71
N GLY A 40 -3.60 5.39 -5.94
CA GLY A 40 -4.34 6.63 -6.20
C GLY A 40 -5.69 6.67 -5.46
N VAL A 41 -6.45 5.57 -5.53
CA VAL A 41 -7.74 5.43 -4.81
C VAL A 41 -7.54 5.53 -3.29
N ALA A 42 -6.55 4.83 -2.74
CA ALA A 42 -6.24 4.89 -1.31
C ALA A 42 -5.91 6.31 -0.86
N PHE A 43 -5.07 7.02 -1.62
CA PHE A 43 -4.72 8.40 -1.32
C PHE A 43 -5.96 9.32 -1.31
N GLY A 44 -6.81 9.19 -2.32
CA GLY A 44 -8.06 9.94 -2.42
C GLY A 44 -9.01 9.68 -1.24
N LEU A 45 -9.17 8.41 -0.85
CA LEU A 45 -10.00 8.03 0.31
C LEU A 45 -9.48 8.61 1.62
N TYR A 46 -8.16 8.64 1.82
CA TYR A 46 -7.55 9.25 2.99
C TYR A 46 -7.72 10.77 3.03
N TRP A 47 -7.57 11.42 1.88
CA TRP A 47 -7.82 12.86 1.75
C TRP A 47 -9.28 13.20 2.04
N TYR A 48 -10.21 12.43 1.48
CA TYR A 48 -11.64 12.54 1.74
C TYR A 48 -11.97 12.33 3.22
N ASP A 49 -11.46 11.25 3.85
CA ASP A 49 -11.70 10.97 5.28
C ASP A 49 -11.19 12.11 6.18
N LYS A 50 -10.04 12.70 5.85
CA LYS A 50 -9.53 13.88 6.57
C LYS A 50 -10.45 15.08 6.39
N HIS A 51 -10.94 15.33 5.18
CA HIS A 51 -11.86 16.43 4.91
C HIS A 51 -13.17 16.27 5.71
N GLN A 52 -13.78 15.08 5.69
CA GLN A 52 -14.99 14.78 6.46
C GLN A 52 -14.77 14.92 7.98
N ALA A 53 -13.60 14.53 8.48
CA ALA A 53 -13.25 14.69 9.89
C ALA A 53 -13.17 16.16 10.33
N SER A 54 -12.78 17.07 9.44
CA SER A 54 -12.72 18.51 9.70
C SER A 54 -14.08 19.20 9.59
N THR A 55 -14.98 18.71 8.74
CA THR A 55 -16.31 19.29 8.51
C THR A 55 -17.40 18.68 9.38
N GLY A 56 -17.06 17.74 10.28
CA GLY A 56 -18.01 17.11 11.21
C GLY A 56 -18.94 16.09 10.55
N GLN A 57 -18.62 15.67 9.33
CA GLN A 57 -19.42 14.76 8.53
C GLN A 57 -19.07 13.27 8.80
N TRP A 58 -19.80 12.35 8.17
CA TRP A 58 -19.57 10.92 8.33
C TRP A 58 -18.17 10.51 7.85
N ARG A 59 -17.42 9.83 8.72
CA ARG A 59 -16.07 9.33 8.41
C ARG A 59 -16.12 8.04 7.60
N THR A 60 -15.09 7.81 6.79
CA THR A 60 -14.94 6.58 6.02
C THR A 60 -14.70 5.40 6.98
N PRO A 61 -15.45 4.29 6.86
CA PRO A 61 -15.22 3.12 7.70
C PRO A 61 -13.82 2.54 7.49
N GLU A 62 -13.14 2.18 8.58
CA GLU A 62 -11.74 1.68 8.53
C GLU A 62 -11.61 0.41 7.68
N LYS A 63 -12.66 -0.43 7.66
CA LYS A 63 -12.72 -1.62 6.79
C LYS A 63 -12.55 -1.31 5.30
N VAL A 64 -13.07 -0.15 4.83
CA VAL A 64 -12.95 0.25 3.42
C VAL A 64 -11.51 0.66 3.12
N LEU A 65 -10.89 1.41 4.04
CA LEU A 65 -9.48 1.80 3.89
C LEU A 65 -8.57 0.57 3.88
N HIS A 66 -8.75 -0.35 4.83
CA HIS A 66 -7.98 -1.60 4.87
C HIS A 66 -8.22 -2.51 3.66
N ALA A 67 -9.44 -2.55 3.10
CA ALA A 67 -9.71 -3.30 1.89
C ALA A 67 -8.91 -2.75 0.69
N VAL A 68 -8.89 -1.43 0.50
CA VAL A 68 -8.11 -0.82 -0.60
C VAL A 68 -6.60 -0.98 -0.36
N GLU A 69 -6.14 -0.86 0.89
CA GLU A 69 -4.76 -1.13 1.26
C GLU A 69 -4.36 -2.58 0.93
N LEU A 70 -5.25 -3.55 1.22
CA LEU A 70 -5.04 -4.97 0.93
C LEU A 70 -5.01 -5.27 -0.58
N LEU A 71 -5.74 -4.51 -1.40
CA LEU A 71 -5.74 -4.62 -2.87
C LEU A 71 -4.53 -3.95 -3.55
N GLY A 72 -3.48 -3.60 -2.79
CA GLY A 72 -2.27 -2.95 -3.31
C GLY A 72 -2.25 -1.43 -3.16
N GLY A 73 -3.23 -0.83 -2.50
CA GLY A 73 -3.30 0.62 -2.27
C GLY A 73 -2.46 1.13 -1.11
N TRP A 74 -1.82 0.23 -0.36
CA TRP A 74 -1.04 0.58 0.84
C TRP A 74 0.09 1.59 0.58
N PRO A 75 0.79 1.65 -0.57
CA PRO A 75 1.81 2.68 -0.81
C PRO A 75 1.20 4.08 -0.86
N GLY A 76 0.08 4.24 -1.57
CA GLY A 76 -0.66 5.50 -1.60
C GLY A 76 -1.23 5.89 -0.24
N ALA A 77 -1.75 4.92 0.51
CA ALA A 77 -2.18 5.13 1.90
C ALA A 77 -1.01 5.57 2.80
N LEU A 78 0.17 4.97 2.67
CA LEU A 78 1.36 5.33 3.44
C LEU A 78 1.80 6.77 3.18
N VAL A 79 1.80 7.19 1.92
CA VAL A 79 2.08 8.57 1.50
C VAL A 79 1.01 9.52 2.08
N ALA A 80 -0.27 9.15 1.98
CA ALA A 80 -1.37 9.94 2.53
C ALA A 80 -1.26 10.09 4.06
N GLN A 81 -0.95 9.03 4.79
CA GLN A 81 -0.74 9.07 6.24
C GLN A 81 0.36 10.08 6.64
N GLN A 82 1.45 10.14 5.88
CA GLN A 82 2.56 11.05 6.18
C GLN A 82 2.26 12.50 5.82
N LEU A 83 1.70 12.74 4.63
CA LEU A 83 1.39 14.09 4.15
C LEU A 83 0.22 14.70 4.92
N LEU A 84 -0.84 13.92 5.12
CA LEU A 84 -2.04 14.39 5.80
C LEU A 84 -1.94 14.30 7.32
N ARG A 85 -0.94 13.56 7.84
CA ARG A 85 -0.75 13.26 9.28
C ARG A 85 -1.99 12.61 9.92
N HIS A 86 -2.78 11.95 9.10
CA HIS A 86 -4.05 11.32 9.48
C HIS A 86 -3.87 9.82 9.68
N LYS A 87 -4.60 9.21 10.62
CA LYS A 87 -4.53 7.76 10.96
C LYS A 87 -3.15 7.23 11.36
N THR A 88 -2.22 8.08 11.79
CA THR A 88 -0.86 7.70 12.23
C THR A 88 -0.76 7.31 13.71
N ARG A 89 -1.70 7.75 14.55
CA ARG A 89 -1.64 7.56 16.02
C ARG A 89 -2.51 6.41 16.55
N LYS A 90 -3.53 5.99 15.80
CA LYS A 90 -4.47 4.96 16.25
C LYS A 90 -3.80 3.58 16.12
N VAL A 91 -3.44 2.98 17.25
CA VAL A 91 -2.68 1.71 17.28
C VAL A 91 -3.41 0.60 16.53
N SER A 92 -4.71 0.41 16.78
CA SER A 92 -5.48 -0.65 16.12
C SER A 92 -5.46 -0.52 14.58
N TYR A 93 -5.51 0.71 14.08
CA TYR A 93 -5.41 0.99 12.64
C TYR A 93 -4.03 0.66 12.10
N GLN A 94 -2.99 1.12 12.81
CA GLN A 94 -1.60 0.89 12.41
C GLN A 94 -1.24 -0.60 12.44
N VAL A 95 -1.74 -1.38 13.41
CA VAL A 95 -1.51 -2.82 13.46
C VAL A 95 -2.05 -3.51 12.20
N MET A 96 -3.30 -3.24 11.82
CA MET A 96 -3.89 -3.81 10.59
C MET A 96 -3.18 -3.33 9.33
N PHE A 97 -2.85 -2.04 9.26
CA PHE A 97 -2.09 -1.47 8.15
C PHE A 97 -0.73 -2.18 7.98
N TRP A 98 0.05 -2.34 9.05
CA TRP A 98 1.36 -2.98 8.99
C TRP A 98 1.27 -4.48 8.70
N LEU A 99 0.21 -5.15 9.14
CA LEU A 99 -0.07 -6.54 8.75
C LEU A 99 -0.26 -6.64 7.23
N ILE A 100 -1.06 -5.76 6.65
CA ILE A 100 -1.28 -5.69 5.19
C ILE A 100 0.03 -5.43 4.44
N VAL A 101 0.85 -4.48 4.90
CA VAL A 101 2.17 -4.20 4.31
C VAL A 101 3.04 -5.46 4.35
N THR A 102 3.09 -6.14 5.50
CA THR A 102 3.89 -7.36 5.68
C THR A 102 3.48 -8.47 4.73
N VAL A 103 2.17 -8.70 4.56
CA VAL A 103 1.65 -9.70 3.60
C VAL A 103 2.14 -9.40 2.18
N HIS A 104 2.06 -8.15 1.73
CA HIS A 104 2.55 -7.79 0.40
C HIS A 104 4.07 -7.96 0.26
N LEU A 105 4.85 -7.61 1.29
CA LEU A 105 6.29 -7.80 1.25
C LEU A 105 6.65 -9.28 1.12
N VAL A 106 6.00 -10.17 1.87
CA VAL A 106 6.22 -11.61 1.78
C VAL A 106 5.93 -12.12 0.36
N VAL A 107 4.80 -11.70 -0.22
CA VAL A 107 4.43 -12.06 -1.60
C VAL A 107 5.49 -11.59 -2.60
N TRP A 108 5.94 -10.34 -2.52
CA TRP A 108 6.93 -9.82 -3.46
C TRP A 108 8.34 -10.40 -3.26
N ILE A 109 8.71 -10.74 -2.02
CA ILE A 109 9.96 -11.46 -1.74
C ILE A 109 9.90 -12.86 -2.36
N ASP A 110 8.79 -13.59 -2.22
CA ASP A 110 8.61 -14.89 -2.86
C ASP A 110 8.73 -14.79 -4.39
N VAL A 111 8.00 -13.85 -5.01
CA VAL A 111 8.03 -13.62 -6.46
C VAL A 111 9.43 -13.27 -6.98
N LEU A 112 10.19 -12.44 -6.25
CA LEU A 112 11.51 -11.98 -6.68
C LEU A 112 12.62 -13.00 -6.44
N PHE A 113 12.61 -13.68 -5.30
CA PHE A 113 13.77 -14.48 -4.84
C PHE A 113 13.53 -15.97 -4.87
N LEU A 114 12.34 -16.41 -4.47
CA LEU A 114 12.07 -17.84 -4.31
C LEU A 114 11.46 -18.44 -5.57
N LYS A 115 10.72 -17.64 -6.35
CA LYS A 115 9.90 -18.07 -7.50
C LYS A 115 8.99 -19.26 -7.21
N THR A 116 8.81 -19.62 -5.95
CA THR A 116 8.15 -20.85 -5.49
C THR A 116 6.67 -20.86 -5.81
N ALA A 117 6.01 -19.70 -5.74
CA ALA A 117 4.62 -19.59 -6.16
C ALA A 117 4.42 -19.61 -7.70
N PHE A 118 5.46 -19.34 -8.48
CA PHE A 118 5.38 -19.26 -9.96
C PHE A 118 6.01 -20.46 -10.67
N SER A 119 6.88 -21.23 -10.01
CA SER A 119 7.52 -22.43 -10.58
C SER A 119 6.60 -23.65 -10.67
N GLY A 120 5.40 -23.57 -10.08
CA GLY A 120 4.41 -24.65 -10.07
C GLY A 120 3.23 -24.46 -11.02
N LEU A 121 3.22 -23.41 -11.86
CA LEU A 121 2.16 -23.11 -12.83
C LEU A 121 2.66 -23.28 -14.27
#